data_AF-A0A6G1HLQ5-F1
#
_entry.id   AF-A0A6G1HLQ5-F1
#
_cell.length_a   1.000
_cell.length_b   1.000
_cell.length_c   1.000
_cell.angle_alpha   90.00
_cell.angle_beta   90.00
_cell.angle_gamma   90.00
#
_symmetry.space_group_name_H-M   'P 1'
#
loop_
_entity.id
_entity.type
_entity.pdbx_description
1 polymer ?
#
loop_
_entity_poly.entity_id
_entity_poly.type
_entity_poly.pdbx_seq_one_letter_code
_entity_poly.pdbx_strand_id
1 'polypeptide(L)'
;MSHPNARSPTPFEIDDIPRLESQADWVQWYISIRRLFWDHRLDNVLEIKYRKPEREIREGSRSYEKRLDYWNKKQELARAAITWGLNERGRQLVANCETAAQMMEELKSVYEPPPEVWMST
;
A
#
# COMPACT_ATOMS: atom_id res chain seq x y z
N MET A 1 -10.66 -31.26 -20.59
CA MET A 1 -11.09 -30.29 -19.56
C MET A 1 -9.86 -29.48 -19.18
N SER A 2 -9.75 -28.27 -19.72
CA SER A 2 -8.59 -27.40 -19.47
C SER A 2 -8.77 -26.71 -18.13
N HIS A 3 -7.91 -27.00 -17.16
CA HIS A 3 -7.85 -26.26 -15.92
C HIS A 3 -7.41 -24.81 -16.21
N PRO A 4 -8.08 -23.79 -15.66
CA PRO A 4 -7.64 -22.41 -15.80
C PRO A 4 -6.27 -22.28 -15.14
N ASN A 5 -5.33 -21.82 -15.95
CA ASN A 5 -3.96 -21.51 -15.62
C ASN A 5 -3.91 -20.70 -14.32
N ALA A 6 -3.48 -21.32 -13.22
CA ALA A 6 -3.19 -20.62 -11.98
C ALA A 6 -2.01 -19.70 -12.30
N ARG A 7 -2.29 -18.43 -12.63
CA ARG A 7 -1.26 -17.40 -12.79
C ARG A 7 -0.39 -17.46 -11.56
N SER A 8 0.87 -17.87 -11.74
CA SER A 8 1.90 -17.69 -10.73
C SER A 8 1.85 -16.24 -10.25
N PRO A 9 2.04 -15.96 -8.95
CA PRO A 9 2.12 -14.58 -8.49
C PRO A 9 3.22 -13.91 -9.32
N THR A 10 2.84 -12.95 -10.15
CA THR A 10 3.79 -12.15 -10.90
C THR A 10 4.74 -11.50 -9.90
N PRO A 11 6.03 -11.34 -10.24
CA PRO A 11 6.92 -10.49 -9.48
C PRO A 11 6.21 -9.17 -9.18
N PHE A 12 6.46 -8.61 -8.00
CA PHE A 12 5.93 -7.30 -7.64
C PHE A 12 6.57 -6.25 -8.58
N GLU A 13 5.91 -5.95 -9.69
CA GLU A 13 6.41 -5.05 -10.74
C GLU A 13 6.15 -3.60 -10.31
N ILE A 14 7.09 -3.05 -9.55
CA ILE A 14 7.06 -1.68 -9.01
C ILE A 14 7.50 -0.65 -10.06
N ASP A 15 8.07 -1.11 -11.17
CA ASP A 15 8.71 -0.28 -12.18
C ASP A 15 7.72 0.60 -12.96
N ASP A 16 6.43 0.23 -12.96
CA ASP A 16 5.36 0.97 -13.62
C ASP A 16 4.70 2.07 -12.75
N ILE A 17 5.11 2.22 -11.48
CA ILE A 17 4.57 3.29 -10.63
C ILE A 17 5.23 4.62 -11.02
N PRO A 18 4.46 5.63 -11.44
CA PRO A 18 5.02 6.95 -11.75
C PRO A 18 5.65 7.57 -10.50
N ARG A 19 6.48 8.59 -10.65
CA ARG A 19 7.01 9.34 -9.51
C ARG A 19 5.98 10.36 -9.02
N LEU A 20 5.75 10.42 -7.71
CA LEU A 20 4.96 11.46 -7.06
C LEU A 20 5.87 12.66 -6.80
N GLU A 21 5.97 13.55 -7.78
CA GLU A 21 6.78 14.76 -7.67
C GLU A 21 5.97 15.94 -7.10
N SER A 22 4.69 16.01 -7.43
CA SER A 22 3.80 17.12 -7.12
C SER A 22 2.34 16.70 -6.94
N GLN A 23 1.47 17.64 -6.57
CA GLN A 23 0.02 17.43 -6.52
C GLN A 23 -0.59 17.05 -7.88
N ALA A 24 0.02 17.50 -8.99
CA ALA A 24 -0.47 17.17 -10.34
C ALA A 24 -0.32 15.67 -10.66
N ASP A 25 0.67 15.01 -10.06
CA ASP A 25 0.95 13.59 -10.28
C ASP A 25 0.08 12.68 -9.40
N TRP A 26 -0.60 13.26 -8.40
CA TRP A 26 -1.31 12.53 -7.35
C TRP A 26 -2.31 11.51 -7.89
N VAL A 27 -3.19 11.93 -8.79
CA VAL A 27 -4.28 11.08 -9.28
C VAL A 27 -3.72 9.85 -10.00
N GLN A 28 -2.77 10.05 -10.92
CA GLN A 28 -2.17 8.95 -11.69
C GLN A 28 -1.35 8.03 -10.78
N TRP A 29 -0.59 8.60 -9.85
CA TRP A 29 0.18 7.85 -8.87
C TRP A 29 -0.70 7.00 -7.96
N TYR A 30 -1.74 7.61 -7.39
CA TYR A 30 -2.68 6.94 -6.49
C TYR A 30 -3.43 5.81 -7.18
N ILE A 31 -3.88 6.02 -8.43
CA ILE A 31 -4.49 4.95 -9.24
C ILE A 31 -3.52 3.79 -9.46
N SER A 32 -2.26 4.08 -9.79
CA SER A 32 -1.23 3.07 -10.02
C SER A 32 -0.94 2.24 -8.75
N ILE A 33 -0.82 2.91 -7.59
CA ILE A 33 -0.68 2.27 -6.28
C ILE A 33 -1.90 1.39 -5.97
N ARG A 34 -3.12 1.91 -6.14
CA ARG A 34 -4.36 1.17 -5.87
C ARG A 34 -4.48 -0.07 -6.76
N ARG A 35 -4.13 0.05 -8.03
CA ARG A 35 -4.12 -1.07 -8.99
C ARG A 35 -3.12 -2.14 -8.58
N LEU A 36 -1.89 -1.76 -8.27
CA LEU A 36 -0.86 -2.67 -7.78
C LEU A 36 -1.33 -3.43 -6.53
N PHE A 37 -1.91 -2.73 -5.57
CA PHE A 37 -2.40 -3.36 -4.33
C PHE A 37 -3.57 -4.32 -4.60
N TRP A 38 -4.46 -3.99 -5.53
CA TRP A 38 -5.54 -4.87 -5.95
C TRP A 38 -5.03 -6.15 -6.62
N ASP A 39 -4.10 -6.01 -7.56
CA ASP A 39 -3.52 -7.12 -8.32
C ASP A 39 -2.76 -8.09 -7.40
N HIS A 40 -2.18 -7.58 -6.31
CA HIS A 40 -1.47 -8.37 -5.30
C HIS A 40 -2.27 -8.73 -4.03
N ARG A 41 -3.59 -8.45 -3.97
CA ARG A 41 -4.46 -8.75 -2.80
C ARG A 41 -3.97 -8.10 -1.49
N LEU A 42 -3.51 -6.86 -1.61
CA LEU A 42 -3.04 -5.98 -0.53
C LEU A 42 -3.99 -4.80 -0.28
N ASP A 43 -5.17 -4.78 -0.91
CA ASP A 43 -6.15 -3.68 -0.85
C ASP A 43 -6.51 -3.26 0.59
N ASN A 44 -6.61 -4.22 1.49
CA ASN A 44 -6.90 -3.98 2.90
C ASN A 44 -5.77 -3.27 3.66
N VAL A 45 -4.51 -3.36 3.19
CA VAL A 45 -3.32 -2.81 3.88
C VAL A 45 -3.33 -1.28 3.93
N LEU A 46 -4.07 -0.64 3.02
CA LEU A 46 -4.25 0.81 2.96
C LEU A 46 -5.38 1.31 3.88
N GLU A 47 -6.16 0.42 4.48
CA GLU A 47 -7.30 0.78 5.33
C GLU A 47 -6.85 0.93 6.79
N ILE A 48 -7.23 2.02 7.45
CA ILE A 48 -6.91 2.26 8.88
C ILE A 48 -7.45 1.16 9.80
N LYS A 49 -8.54 0.48 9.39
CA LYS A 49 -9.10 -0.66 10.13
C LYS A 49 -8.25 -1.93 10.03
N TYR A 50 -7.29 -2.01 9.11
CA TYR A 50 -6.36 -3.14 8.99
C TYR A 50 -5.25 -3.05 10.03
N ARG A 51 -5.60 -3.43 11.26
CA ARG A 51 -4.72 -3.32 12.42
C ARG A 51 -3.75 -4.49 12.51
N LYS A 52 -2.63 -4.25 13.19
CA LYS A 52 -1.70 -5.29 13.62
C LYS A 52 -2.48 -6.36 14.41
N PRO A 53 -2.28 -7.65 14.14
CA PRO A 53 -2.98 -8.70 14.85
C PRO A 53 -2.61 -8.68 16.33
N GLU A 54 -3.64 -8.70 17.18
CA GLU A 54 -3.50 -8.92 18.61
C GLU A 54 -3.51 -10.42 18.89
N ARG A 55 -2.87 -10.80 20.00
CA ARG A 55 -2.85 -12.18 20.45
C ARG A 55 -4.17 -12.52 21.14
N GLU A 56 -4.85 -13.56 20.67
CA GLU A 56 -6.09 -14.02 21.32
C GLU A 56 -5.78 -14.86 22.57
N ILE A 57 -6.69 -14.82 23.56
CA ILE A 57 -6.55 -15.50 24.86
C ILE A 57 -6.28 -17.01 24.72
N ARG A 58 -6.87 -17.64 23.71
CA ARG A 58 -6.77 -19.10 23.47
C ARG A 58 -5.89 -19.47 22.29
N GLU A 59 -5.20 -18.49 21.68
CA GLU A 59 -4.35 -18.74 20.53
C GLU A 59 -2.98 -19.27 20.95
N GLY A 60 -2.57 -20.40 20.35
CA GLY A 60 -1.22 -20.93 20.50
C GLY A 60 -0.19 -20.00 19.87
N SER A 61 0.99 -19.85 20.50
CA SER A 61 2.03 -18.90 20.08
C SER A 61 2.39 -19.01 18.59
N ARG A 62 2.46 -20.23 18.05
CA ARG A 62 2.78 -20.48 16.63
C ARG A 62 1.73 -19.94 15.65
N SER A 63 0.46 -19.92 16.06
CA SER A 63 -0.61 -19.35 15.24
C SER A 63 -0.51 -17.82 15.23
N TYR A 64 -0.31 -17.23 16.40
CA TYR A 64 -0.11 -15.79 16.55
C TYR A 64 1.07 -15.30 15.71
N GLU A 65 2.22 -15.96 15.84
CA GLU A 65 3.45 -15.64 15.09
C GLU A 65 3.23 -15.71 13.58
N LYS A 66 2.49 -16.71 13.08
CA LYS A 66 2.17 -16.81 11.65
C LYS A 66 1.31 -15.64 11.17
N ARG A 67 0.30 -15.21 11.93
CA ARG A 67 -0.53 -14.06 11.56
C ARG A 67 0.28 -12.77 11.59
N LEU A 68 1.14 -12.61 12.60
CA LEU A 68 2.01 -11.45 12.74
C LEU A 68 3.04 -11.37 11.61
N ASP A 69 3.70 -12.48 11.26
CA ASP A 69 4.63 -12.56 10.14
C ASP A 69 3.94 -12.26 8.81
N TYR A 70 2.76 -12.83 8.58
CA TYR A 70 1.97 -12.53 7.38
C TYR A 70 1.58 -11.05 7.29
N TRP A 71 1.14 -10.46 8.40
CA TRP A 71 0.81 -9.04 8.47
C TRP A 71 2.05 -8.16 8.20
N ASN A 72 3.19 -8.47 8.82
CA ASN A 72 4.45 -7.74 8.64
C ASN A 72 4.90 -7.76 7.18
N LYS A 73 4.87 -8.93 6.52
CA LYS A 73 5.22 -9.07 5.10
C LYS A 73 4.34 -8.21 4.20
N LYS A 74 3.04 -8.17 4.46
CA LYS A 74 2.11 -7.31 3.72
C LYS A 74 2.43 -5.83 3.90
N GLN A 75 2.70 -5.40 5.13
CA GLN A 75 3.08 -4.02 5.42
C GLN A 75 4.41 -3.66 4.77
N GLU A 76 5.41 -4.52 4.83
CA GLU A 76 6.72 -4.29 4.22
C GLU A 76 6.59 -4.09 2.70
N LEU A 77 5.88 -4.99 2.01
CA LEU A 77 5.63 -4.86 0.58
C LEU A 77 4.89 -3.57 0.24
N ALA A 78 3.81 -3.28 0.97
CA ALA A 78 3.01 -2.08 0.75
C ALA A 78 3.82 -0.79 0.96
N ARG A 79 4.60 -0.72 2.04
CA ARG A 79 5.46 0.44 2.36
C ARG A 79 6.54 0.60 1.31
N ALA A 80 7.21 -0.48 0.90
CA ALA A 80 8.22 -0.45 -0.16
C ALA A 80 7.64 0.07 -1.49
N ALA A 81 6.45 -0.38 -1.87
CA ALA A 81 5.76 0.07 -3.06
C ALA A 81 5.45 1.57 -3.06
N ILE A 82 4.91 2.05 -1.94
CA ILE A 82 4.63 3.47 -1.74
C ILE A 82 5.93 4.24 -1.86
N THR A 83 6.93 3.91 -1.05
CA THR A 83 8.25 4.59 -1.02
C THR A 83 8.94 4.59 -2.38
N TRP A 84 8.80 3.51 -3.16
CA TRP A 84 9.39 3.42 -4.50
C TRP A 84 8.92 4.54 -5.41
N GLY A 85 7.62 4.87 -5.38
CA GLY A 85 7.04 5.93 -6.19
C GLY A 85 7.26 7.34 -5.64
N LEU A 86 7.88 7.52 -4.47
CA LEU A 86 8.05 8.85 -3.86
C LEU A 86 9.36 9.53 -4.28
N ASN A 87 9.30 10.86 -4.38
CA ASN A 87 10.46 11.73 -4.36
C ASN A 87 11.02 11.91 -2.94
N GLU A 88 12.13 12.65 -2.80
CA GLU A 88 12.82 12.82 -1.53
C GLU A 88 11.93 13.43 -0.43
N ARG A 89 11.15 14.46 -0.76
CA ARG A 89 10.20 15.07 0.18
C ARG A 89 9.14 14.07 0.63
N GLY A 90 8.56 13.32 -0.30
CA GLY A 90 7.60 12.26 0.01
C GLY A 90 8.19 11.22 0.96
N ARG A 91 9.43 10.79 0.74
CA ARG A 91 10.14 9.84 1.61
C ARG A 91 10.33 10.37 3.03
N GLN A 92 10.66 11.66 3.15
CA GLN A 92 10.83 12.30 4.46
C GLN A 92 9.51 12.40 5.23
N LEU A 93 8.40 12.72 4.54
CA LEU A 93 7.06 12.78 5.16
C LEU A 93 6.67 11.45 5.80
N VAL A 94 6.96 10.33 5.13
CA VAL A 94 6.53 9.00 5.55
C VAL A 94 7.56 8.23 6.37
N ALA A 95 8.72 8.83 6.67
CA ALA A 95 9.86 8.15 7.29
C ALA A 95 9.52 7.52 8.66
N ASN A 96 8.61 8.16 9.40
CA ASN A 96 8.20 7.73 10.75
C ASN A 96 6.88 6.94 10.74
N CYS A 97 6.29 6.65 9.58
CA CYS A 97 5.06 5.88 9.50
C CYS A 97 5.34 4.38 9.71
N GLU A 98 4.53 3.74 10.56
CA GLU A 98 4.65 2.32 10.87
C GLU A 98 3.87 1.44 9.88
N THR A 99 2.79 1.98 9.30
CA THR A 99 1.88 1.26 8.40
C THR A 99 1.71 1.97 7.07
N ALA A 100 1.39 1.22 6.02
CA ALA A 100 1.09 1.78 4.70
C ALA A 100 -0.14 2.72 4.72
N ALA A 101 -1.13 2.44 5.59
CA ALA A 101 -2.28 3.31 5.79
C ALA A 101 -1.86 4.71 6.29
N GLN A 102 -1.00 4.77 7.31
CA GLN A 102 -0.45 6.05 7.82
C GLN A 102 0.35 6.79 6.74
N MET A 103 1.20 6.09 5.99
CA MET A 103 1.93 6.71 4.87
C MET A 103 0.95 7.37 3.88
N MET A 104 -0.18 6.72 3.63
CA MET A 104 -1.18 7.22 2.69
C MET A 104 -1.94 8.43 3.23
N GLU A 105 -2.23 8.48 4.53
CA GLU A 105 -2.81 9.66 5.16
C GLU A 105 -1.88 10.86 5.10
N GLU A 106 -0.60 10.67 5.43
CA GLU A 106 0.41 11.74 5.34
C GLU A 106 0.56 12.27 3.90
N LEU A 107 0.66 11.37 2.93
CA LEU A 107 0.78 11.76 1.52
C LEU A 107 -0.48 12.46 1.01
N LYS A 108 -1.67 11.99 1.38
CA LYS A 108 -2.93 12.68 1.04
C LYS A 108 -2.94 14.11 1.55
N SER A 109 -2.53 14.33 2.80
CA SER A 109 -2.55 15.67 3.40
C SER A 109 -1.72 16.72 2.65
N VAL A 110 -0.72 16.28 1.86
CA VAL A 110 0.20 17.15 1.11
C VAL A 110 -0.08 17.15 -0.38
N TYR A 111 -0.36 15.97 -0.96
CA TYR A 111 -0.41 15.76 -2.40
C TYR A 111 -1.83 15.65 -2.97
N GLU A 112 -2.84 15.32 -2.16
CA GLU A 112 -4.21 15.21 -2.64
C GLU A 112 -4.76 16.61 -2.95
N PRO A 113 -5.08 16.92 -4.23
CA PRO A 113 -5.65 18.21 -4.56
C PRO A 113 -7.09 18.30 -4.04
N PRO A 114 -7.58 19.51 -3.73
CA PRO A 114 -8.93 19.70 -3.26
C PRO A 114 -9.97 19.18 -4.27
N PRO A 115 -11.15 18.74 -3.81
CA PRO A 115 -12.16 18.07 -4.64
C PRO A 115 -12.59 18.85 -5.89
N GLU A 116 -12.51 20.18 -5.87
CA GLU A 116 -12.88 21.06 -6.99
C GLU A 116 -12.00 20.84 -8.24
N VAL A 117 -10.78 20.34 -8.07
CA VAL A 117 -9.84 20.06 -9.18
C VAL A 117 -10.19 18.74 -9.89
N TRP A 118 -10.90 17.82 -9.22
CA TRP A 118 -11.20 16.47 -9.74
C TRP A 118 -12.30 16.44 -10.80
N MET A 119 -13.15 17.47 -10.85
CA MET A 119 -14.33 17.51 -11.73
C MET A 119 -14.09 18.25 -13.07
N SER A 120 -12.86 18.72 -13.31
CA SER A 120 -12.54 19.58 -14.47
C SER A 120 -11.71 18.89 -15.56
N THR A 121 -11.46 17.59 -15.43
CA THR A 121 -10.78 16.71 -16.42
C THR A 121 -11.67 15.55 -16.80
#